data_AF-A0A8T3WCK4-F1
#
_entry.id   AF-A0A8T3WCK4-F1
#
_cell.length_a   1.000
_cell.length_b   1.000
_cell.length_c   1.000
_cell.angle_alpha   90.00
_cell.angle_beta   90.00
_cell.angle_gamma   90.00
#
_symmetry.space_group_name_H-M   'P 1'
#
loop_
_entity.id
_entity.type
_entity.pdbx_description
1 polymer ?
#
loop_
_entity_poly.entity_id
_entity_poly.type
_entity_poly.pdbx_seq_one_letter_code
_entity_poly.pdbx_strand_id
1 'polypeptide(L)'
;MPVCGFDQQMLEGLRMFHNGLARAITRRTNEGTSFERAIHYELEEIDAFVNELPNLSDEINRERLIGIARYARAFYQGALINGFEKEDSVSRDFLYSVDRAFYDRFKGRKESMPDLIKFLNNGEK
;
A
#
# COMPACT_ATOMS: atom_id res chain seq x y z
N MET A 1 -12.12 0.40 13.44
CA MET A 1 -10.76 1.00 13.47
C MET A 1 -10.29 1.12 12.04
N PRO A 2 -9.76 2.27 11.61
CA PRO A 2 -9.35 2.47 10.21
C PRO A 2 -7.98 1.83 9.95
N VAL A 3 -7.06 1.88 10.91
CA VAL A 3 -5.79 1.15 10.91
C VAL A 3 -5.44 0.82 12.35
N CYS A 4 -5.08 -0.43 12.63
CA CYS A 4 -4.83 -0.92 13.98
C CYS A 4 -3.39 -0.59 14.38
N GLY A 5 -3.12 0.60 14.91
CA GLY A 5 -1.87 0.93 15.62
C GLY A 5 -0.63 0.41 14.91
N PHE A 6 -0.10 1.12 13.91
CA PHE A 6 1.14 0.72 13.23
C PHE A 6 2.31 0.75 14.21
N ASP A 7 2.51 -0.37 14.91
CA ASP A 7 3.66 -0.57 15.76
C ASP A 7 4.92 -0.84 14.91
N GLN A 8 6.06 -0.91 15.59
CA GLN A 8 7.34 -1.13 14.93
C GLN A 8 7.38 -2.45 14.14
N GLN A 9 6.70 -3.50 14.58
CA GLN A 9 6.67 -4.78 13.88
C GLN A 9 5.85 -4.69 12.60
N MET A 10 4.72 -3.98 12.62
CA MET A 10 3.91 -3.74 11.42
C MET A 10 4.67 -2.89 10.40
N LEU A 11 5.37 -1.84 10.85
CA LEU A 11 6.20 -1.01 9.97
C LEU A 11 7.37 -1.79 9.34
N GLU A 12 8.02 -2.66 10.12
CA GLU A 12 9.08 -3.53 9.60
C GLU A 12 8.51 -4.58 8.64
N GLY A 13 7.35 -5.16 8.94
CA GLY A 13 6.64 -6.06 8.04
C GLY A 13 6.31 -5.41 6.69
N LEU A 14 5.84 -4.17 6.70
CA LEU A 14 5.64 -3.38 5.48
C LEU A 14 6.92 -3.14 4.71
N ARG A 15 8.00 -2.75 5.40
CA ARG A 15 9.33 -2.59 4.77
C ARG A 15 9.79 -3.90 4.11
N MET A 16 9.65 -5.02 4.79
CA MET A 16 9.98 -6.33 4.24
C MET A 16 9.13 -6.67 3.00
N PHE A 17 7.85 -6.33 3.04
CA PHE A 17 6.93 -6.48 1.91
C PHE A 17 7.36 -5.61 0.71
N HIS A 18 7.61 -4.32 0.91
CA HIS A 18 8.10 -3.39 -0.12
C HIS A 18 9.43 -3.88 -0.73
N ASN A 19 10.36 -4.37 0.09
CA ASN A 19 11.60 -4.98 -0.41
C ASN A 19 11.35 -6.23 -1.25
N GLY A 20 10.30 -6.99 -0.95
CA GLY A 20 9.82 -8.08 -1.81
C GLY A 20 9.38 -7.57 -3.19
N LEU A 21 8.55 -6.53 -3.22
CA LEU A 21 8.06 -5.90 -4.44
C LEU A 21 9.19 -5.30 -5.30
N ALA A 22 10.14 -4.60 -4.67
CA ALA A 22 11.30 -4.04 -5.37
C ALA A 22 12.18 -5.13 -6.00
N ARG A 23 12.43 -6.23 -5.27
CA ARG A 23 13.20 -7.37 -5.79
C ARG A 23 12.52 -8.06 -6.98
N ALA A 24 11.19 -8.06 -7.07
CA ALA A 24 10.48 -8.57 -8.25
C ALA A 24 10.87 -7.76 -9.49
N ILE A 25 10.92 -6.43 -9.38
CA ILE A 25 11.35 -5.56 -10.48
C ILE A 25 12.82 -5.77 -10.81
N THR A 26 13.71 -5.79 -9.81
CA THR A 26 15.14 -5.98 -10.04
C THR A 26 15.43 -7.27 -10.83
N ARG A 27 14.70 -8.36 -10.56
CA ARG A 27 14.84 -9.61 -11.31
C ARG A 27 14.53 -9.41 -12.80
N ARG A 28 13.39 -8.79 -13.13
CA ARG A 28 13.02 -8.53 -14.53
C ARG A 28 13.96 -7.55 -15.22
N THR A 29 14.48 -6.57 -14.50
CA THR A 29 15.46 -5.64 -15.08
C THR A 29 16.80 -6.31 -15.39
N ASN A 30 17.21 -7.28 -14.57
CA ASN A 30 18.40 -8.09 -14.84
C ASN A 30 18.24 -9.01 -16.06
N GLU A 31 17.00 -9.30 -16.47
CA GLU A 31 16.66 -10.04 -17.69
C GLU A 31 16.61 -9.15 -18.95
N GLY A 32 16.95 -7.85 -18.82
CA GLY A 32 17.02 -6.90 -19.95
C GLY A 32 15.76 -6.06 -20.16
N THR A 33 14.78 -6.13 -19.26
CA THR A 33 13.59 -5.26 -19.31
C THR A 33 13.91 -3.88 -18.70
N SER A 34 13.39 -2.79 -19.27
CA SER A 34 13.53 -1.48 -18.62
C SER A 34 12.76 -1.44 -17.30
N PHE A 35 13.21 -0.59 -16.38
CA PHE A 35 12.57 -0.43 -15.08
C PHE A 35 11.08 -0.11 -15.17
N GLU A 36 10.72 0.90 -15.98
CA GLU A 36 9.32 1.30 -16.22
C GLU A 36 8.50 0.15 -16.80
N ARG A 37 9.07 -0.57 -17.78
CA ARG A 37 8.37 -1.68 -18.41
C ARG A 37 8.17 -2.85 -17.45
N ALA A 38 9.14 -3.12 -16.58
CA ALA A 38 9.03 -4.12 -15.54
C ALA A 38 7.90 -3.78 -14.55
N ILE A 39 7.77 -2.52 -14.14
CA ILE A 39 6.65 -2.09 -13.29
C ILE A 39 5.31 -2.22 -14.02
N HIS A 40 5.24 -1.84 -15.29
CA HIS A 40 4.02 -2.02 -16.08
C HIS A 40 3.58 -3.48 -16.16
N TYR A 41 4.51 -4.42 -16.31
CA TYR A 41 4.19 -5.85 -16.26
C TYR A 41 3.61 -6.28 -14.90
N GLU A 42 4.18 -5.85 -13.78
CA GLU A 42 3.62 -6.16 -12.47
C GLU A 42 2.22 -5.55 -12.28
N LEU A 43 1.99 -4.33 -12.79
CA LEU A 43 0.66 -3.71 -12.75
C LEU A 43 -0.36 -4.49 -13.60
N GLU A 44 0.02 -4.92 -14.81
CA GLU A 44 -0.82 -5.74 -15.68
C GLU A 44 -1.16 -7.09 -15.04
N GLU A 45 -0.18 -7.77 -14.44
CA GLU A 45 -0.37 -9.05 -13.73
C GLU A 45 -1.26 -8.89 -12.49
N ILE A 46 -1.08 -7.81 -11.71
CA ILE A 46 -1.93 -7.51 -10.56
C ILE A 46 -3.38 -7.22 -11.00
N ASP A 47 -3.57 -6.43 -12.06
CA ASP A 47 -4.92 -6.10 -12.56
C ASP A 47 -5.63 -7.36 -13.08
N ALA A 48 -4.91 -8.23 -13.79
CA ALA A 48 -5.43 -9.54 -14.19
C ALA A 48 -5.81 -10.41 -12.97
N PHE A 49 -4.94 -10.48 -11.96
CA PHE A 49 -5.22 -11.24 -10.74
C PHE A 49 -6.45 -10.71 -9.99
N VAL A 50 -6.57 -9.40 -9.81
CA VAL A 50 -7.70 -8.77 -9.13
C VAL A 50 -9.02 -9.05 -9.85
N ASN A 51 -9.02 -9.10 -11.18
CA ASN A 51 -10.20 -9.44 -11.98
C ASN A 51 -10.66 -10.90 -11.80
N GLU A 52 -9.75 -11.79 -11.43
CA GLU A 52 -10.05 -13.21 -11.16
C GLU A 52 -10.49 -13.48 -9.70
N LEU A 53 -10.16 -12.59 -8.76
CA LEU A 53 -10.52 -12.77 -7.34
C LEU A 53 -12.02 -12.97 -7.05
N PRO A 54 -12.99 -12.41 -7.80
CA PRO A 54 -14.40 -12.74 -7.63
C PRO A 54 -14.73 -14.23 -7.79
N ASN A 55 -13.92 -14.98 -8.53
CA ASN A 55 -14.09 -16.42 -8.73
C ASN A 55 -13.62 -17.25 -7.52
N LEU A 56 -12.94 -16.65 -6.55
CA LEU A 56 -12.51 -17.33 -5.33
C LEU A 56 -13.69 -17.49 -4.36
N SER A 57 -14.05 -18.74 -4.07
CA SER A 57 -15.19 -19.10 -3.21
C SER A 57 -15.00 -18.70 -1.75
N ASP A 58 -13.76 -18.76 -1.24
CA ASP A 58 -13.42 -18.36 0.12
C ASP A 58 -13.40 -16.83 0.22
N GLU A 59 -14.45 -16.27 0.80
CA GLU A 59 -14.63 -14.83 0.97
C GLU A 59 -13.55 -14.18 1.83
N ILE A 60 -13.10 -14.84 2.90
CA ILE A 60 -12.09 -14.26 3.79
C ILE A 60 -10.75 -14.19 3.08
N ASN A 61 -10.36 -15.26 2.39
CA ASN A 61 -9.12 -15.26 1.62
C ASN A 61 -9.20 -14.33 0.40
N ARG A 62 -10.37 -14.20 -0.22
CA ARG A 62 -10.62 -13.20 -1.27
C ARG A 62 -10.37 -11.79 -0.78
N GLU A 63 -10.97 -11.40 0.35
CA GLU A 63 -10.76 -10.06 0.93
C GLU A 63 -9.29 -9.78 1.27
N ARG A 64 -8.59 -10.76 1.85
CA ARG A 64 -7.15 -10.65 2.14
C ARG A 64 -6.34 -10.40 0.86
N LEU A 65 -6.61 -11.17 -0.19
CA LEU A 65 -5.89 -11.04 -1.46
C LEU A 65 -6.20 -9.72 -2.16
N ILE A 66 -7.45 -9.26 -2.12
CA ILE A 66 -7.82 -7.92 -2.65
C ILE A 66 -7.02 -6.83 -1.94
N GLY A 67 -6.94 -6.89 -0.61
CA GLY A 67 -6.17 -5.92 0.18
C GLY A 67 -4.70 -5.87 -0.22
N ILE A 68 -4.03 -7.02 -0.26
CA ILE A 68 -2.61 -7.13 -0.63
C ILE A 68 -2.38 -6.67 -2.07
N ALA A 69 -3.21 -7.11 -3.02
CA ALA A 69 -3.07 -6.77 -4.43
C ALA A 69 -3.25 -5.26 -4.66
N ARG A 70 -4.27 -4.65 -4.07
CA ARG A 70 -4.50 -3.19 -4.17
C ARG A 70 -3.36 -2.39 -3.54
N TYR A 71 -2.82 -2.85 -2.41
CA TYR A 71 -1.69 -2.20 -1.77
C TYR A 71 -0.41 -2.28 -2.62
N ALA A 72 -0.08 -3.47 -3.15
CA ALA A 72 1.06 -3.65 -4.06
C ALA A 72 0.93 -2.80 -5.33
N ARG A 73 -0.29 -2.74 -5.89
CA ARG A 73 -0.61 -1.87 -7.04
C ARG A 73 -0.32 -0.41 -6.74
N ALA A 74 -0.83 0.11 -5.62
CA ALA A 74 -0.61 1.49 -5.20
C ALA A 74 0.89 1.79 -5.01
N PHE A 75 1.62 0.86 -4.39
CA PHE A 75 3.08 0.96 -4.24
C PHE A 75 3.80 1.06 -5.58
N TYR A 76 3.48 0.20 -6.56
CA TYR A 76 4.09 0.27 -7.89
C TYR A 76 3.75 1.57 -8.64
N GLN A 77 2.51 2.06 -8.52
CA GLN A 77 2.11 3.36 -9.09
C GLN A 77 2.88 4.52 -8.45
N GLY A 78 3.06 4.49 -7.13
CA GLY A 78 3.89 5.46 -6.41
C GLY A 78 5.35 5.38 -6.83
N ALA A 79 5.90 4.18 -7.00
CA ALA A 79 7.27 3.95 -7.43
C ALA A 79 7.57 4.48 -8.85
N LEU A 80 6.58 4.51 -9.76
CA LEU A 80 6.72 5.18 -11.06
C LEU A 80 6.91 6.70 -10.93
N ILE A 81 6.34 7.31 -9.89
CA ILE A 81 6.40 8.76 -9.66
C ILE A 81 7.63 9.14 -8.83
N ASN A 82 7.91 8.37 -7.78
CA ASN A 82 8.87 8.69 -6.74
C ASN A 82 10.21 7.92 -6.86
N GLY A 83 10.23 6.80 -7.57
CA GLY A 83 11.27 5.76 -7.44
C GLY A 83 11.06 4.88 -6.21
N PHE A 84 11.57 3.63 -6.22
CA PHE A 84 11.33 2.66 -5.13
C PHE A 84 11.86 3.10 -3.77
N GLU A 85 13.08 3.64 -3.73
CA GLU A 85 13.73 4.02 -2.46
C GLU A 85 12.90 5.05 -1.70
N LYS A 86 12.31 6.00 -2.43
CA LYS A 86 11.47 7.05 -1.87
C LYS A 86 10.05 6.56 -1.61
N GLU A 87 9.52 5.67 -2.44
CA GLU A 87 8.15 5.18 -2.26
C GLU A 87 7.98 4.37 -0.96
N ASP A 88 8.98 3.58 -0.56
CA ASP A 88 8.95 2.86 0.72
C ASP A 88 8.80 3.81 1.92
N SER A 89 9.55 4.91 1.96
CA SER A 89 9.42 5.90 3.03
C SER A 89 8.09 6.64 2.95
N VAL A 90 7.67 7.09 1.77
CA VAL A 90 6.39 7.79 1.57
C VAL A 90 5.20 6.94 2.05
N SER A 91 5.15 5.67 1.66
CA SER A 91 4.09 4.76 2.06
C SER A 91 4.07 4.53 3.57
N ARG A 92 5.22 4.28 4.20
CA ARG A 92 5.28 4.08 5.66
C ARG A 92 4.93 5.34 6.44
N ASP A 93 5.47 6.49 6.04
CA ASP A 93 5.25 7.77 6.71
C ASP A 93 3.78 8.17 6.64
N PHE A 94 3.14 7.95 5.49
CA PHE A 94 1.71 8.16 5.32
C PHE A 94 0.91 7.27 6.28
N LEU A 95 1.15 5.96 6.30
CA LEU A 95 0.44 5.01 7.14
C LEU A 95 0.62 5.30 8.63
N TYR A 96 1.84 5.65 9.05
CA TYR A 96 2.14 6.06 10.41
C TYR A 96 1.42 7.38 10.79
N SER A 97 1.36 8.35 9.87
CA SER A 97 0.66 9.62 10.10
C SER A 97 -0.86 9.45 10.25
N VAL A 98 -1.47 8.56 9.46
CA VAL A 98 -2.90 8.22 9.55
C VAL A 98 -3.21 7.64 10.93
N ASP A 99 -2.38 6.69 11.37
CA ASP A 99 -2.53 6.03 12.65
C ASP A 99 -2.41 7.01 13.82
N ARG A 100 -1.33 7.79 13.85
CA ARG A 100 -1.12 8.86 14.85
C ARG A 100 -2.26 9.85 14.88
N ALA A 101 -2.68 10.37 13.73
CA ALA A 101 -3.78 11.32 13.65
C ALA A 101 -5.08 10.73 14.21
N PHE A 102 -5.38 9.47 13.89
CA PHE A 102 -6.58 8.80 14.41
C PHE A 102 -6.53 8.69 15.94
N TYR A 103 -5.46 8.15 16.51
CA TYR A 103 -5.38 7.91 17.96
C TYR A 103 -5.22 9.19 18.77
N ASP A 104 -4.41 10.15 18.31
CA ASP A 104 -4.12 11.37 19.05
C ASP A 104 -5.25 12.40 18.96
N ARG A 105 -5.93 12.47 17.80
CA ARG A 105 -6.87 13.56 17.51
C ARG A 105 -8.31 13.08 17.45
N PHE A 106 -8.60 12.00 16.74
CA PHE A 106 -9.99 11.70 16.33
C PHE A 106 -10.68 10.59 17.12
N LYS A 107 -9.93 9.70 17.78
CA LYS A 107 -10.48 8.56 18.52
C LYS A 107 -11.49 9.02 19.58
N GLY A 108 -12.64 8.35 19.64
CA GLY A 108 -13.71 8.64 20.58
C GLY A 108 -14.65 9.77 20.16
N ARG A 109 -14.37 10.49 19.06
CA ARG A 109 -15.29 11.49 18.49
C ARG A 109 -16.40 10.81 17.69
N LYS A 110 -17.61 11.38 17.74
CA LYS A 110 -18.78 10.93 16.96
C LYS A 110 -18.50 10.96 15.45
N GLU A 111 -17.75 11.96 14.97
CA GLU A 111 -17.35 12.12 13.56
C GLU A 111 -15.89 11.72 13.29
N SER A 112 -15.35 10.77 14.06
CA SER A 112 -13.94 10.39 13.99
C SER A 112 -13.45 9.98 12.59
N MET A 113 -14.22 9.18 11.83
CA MET A 113 -13.81 8.78 10.47
C MET A 113 -13.95 9.92 9.45
N PRO A 114 -15.09 10.62 9.35
CA PRO A 114 -15.19 11.77 8.44
C PRO A 114 -14.13 12.83 8.68
N ASP A 115 -13.83 13.17 9.94
CA ASP A 115 -12.81 14.17 10.27
C ASP A 115 -11.39 13.69 9.96
N LEU A 116 -11.08 12.41 10.18
CA LEU A 116 -9.82 11.82 9.74
C LEU A 116 -9.65 11.93 8.22
N ILE A 117 -10.68 11.62 7.44
CA ILE A 117 -10.62 11.75 5.97
C ILE A 117 -10.46 13.21 5.54
N LYS A 118 -11.17 14.16 6.18
CA LYS A 118 -10.97 15.59 5.93
C LYS A 118 -9.53 16.02 6.21
N PHE A 119 -8.94 15.53 7.30
CA PHE A 119 -7.54 15.78 7.65
C PHE A 119 -6.57 15.23 6.60
N LEU A 120 -6.74 13.98 6.17
CA LEU A 120 -5.89 13.37 5.14
C LEU A 120 -5.96 14.08 3.79
N ASN A 121 -7.13 14.63 3.44
CA ASN A 121 -7.30 15.37 2.18
C ASN A 121 -6.74 16.81 2.22
N ASN A 122 -6.68 17.45 3.39
CA ASN A 122 -6.37 18.89 3.51
C ASN A 122 -5.01 19.19 4.16
N GLY A 123 -4.31 18.19 4.72
CA GLY A 123 -3.13 18.39 5.54
C GLY A 123 -3.45 19.01 6.92
N GLU A 124 -2.42 19.28 7.73
CA GLU A 124 -2.57 20.09 8.94
C GLU A 124 -2.98 21.51 8.53
N LYS A 125 -4.26 21.87 8.71
CA LYS A 125 -4.74 23.25 8.72
C LYS A 125 -4.84 23.76 10.14
#